data_AF-A0A3A5V6M3-F1
#
_entry.id   AF-A0A3A5V6M3-F1
#
_cell.length_a   1.000
_cell.length_b   1.000
_cell.length_c   1.000
_cell.angle_alpha   90.00
_cell.angle_beta   90.00
_cell.angle_gamma   90.00
#
_symmetry.space_group_name_H-M   'P 1'
#
loop_
_entity.id
_entity.type
_entity.pdbx_description
1 polymer ?
#
loop_
_entity_poly.entity_id
_entity_poly.type
_entity_poly.pdbx_seq_one_letter_code
_entity_poly.pdbx_strand_id
1 'polypeptide(L)' 'MAFCISCGQMQADGTRFCRFCGGQQPGEQLIARLRMEAEAIRFRMQQMQTQQMQQANYGQQQNQGRRW' A
#
# COMPACT_ATOMS: atom_id res chain seq x y z
N MET A 1 6.77 -13.63 3.97
CA MET A 1 5.87 -14.38 4.86
C MET A 1 4.45 -13.98 4.49
N ALA A 2 3.54 -14.94 4.38
CA ALA A 2 2.14 -14.70 3.99
C ALA A 2 1.19 -15.21 5.08
N PHE A 3 -0.03 -14.66 5.13
CA PHE A 3 -1.07 -15.13 6.03
C PHE A 3 -2.17 -15.82 5.24
N CYS A 4 -2.72 -16.90 5.80
CA CYS A 4 -3.82 -17.62 5.18
C CYS A 4 -5.05 -16.71 5.05
N ILE A 5 -5.57 -16.56 3.83
CA ILE A 5 -6.78 -15.76 3.57
C ILE A 5 -8.07 -16.32 4.20
N SER A 6 -8.03 -17.58 4.66
CA SER A 6 -9.20 -18.26 5.25
C SER A 6 -9.14 -18.31 6.77
N CYS A 7 -7.97 -18.63 7.36
CA CYS A 7 -7.85 -18.82 8.81
C CYS A 7 -6.86 -17.88 9.50
N GLY A 8 -6.21 -16.97 8.77
CA GLY A 8 -5.29 -15.98 9.31
C GLY A 8 -3.97 -16.54 9.86
N GLN A 9 -3.72 -17.85 9.75
CA GLN A 9 -2.47 -18.44 10.23
C GLN A 9 -1.29 -18.06 9.33
N MET A 10 -0.13 -17.81 9.96
CA MET A 10 1.11 -17.49 9.24
C MET A 10 1.60 -18.71 8.46
N GLN A 11 1.95 -18.50 7.19
CA GLN A 11 2.45 -19.51 6.26
C GLN A 11 3.74 -19.03 5.58
N ALA A 12 4.50 -20.00 5.04
CA ALA A 12 5.57 -19.70 4.10
C ALA A 12 4.99 -19.11 2.80
N ASP A 13 5.77 -18.25 2.14
CA ASP A 13 5.40 -17.73 0.82
C ASP A 13 5.32 -18.87 -0.22
N GLY A 14 4.43 -18.75 -1.20
CA GLY A 14 4.30 -19.73 -2.28
C GLY A 14 3.57 -21.02 -1.92
N THR A 15 3.05 -21.17 -0.70
CA THR A 15 2.21 -22.32 -0.34
C THR A 15 0.88 -22.26 -1.11
N ARG A 16 0.47 -23.38 -1.74
CA ARG A 16 -0.80 -23.47 -2.48
C ARG A 16 -1.99 -23.80 -1.58
N PHE A 17 -1.74 -24.37 -0.40
CA PHE A 17 -2.75 -24.75 0.58
C PHE A 17 -2.25 -24.39 1.97
N CYS A 18 -3.14 -23.95 2.84
CA CYS A 18 -2.83 -23.68 4.24
C CYS A 18 -2.61 -24.99 4.99
N ARG A 19 -1.47 -25.13 5.66
CA ARG A 19 -1.17 -26.34 6.47
C ARG A 19 -2.08 -26.53 7.69
N PHE A 20 -2.79 -25.47 8.12
CA PHE A 20 -3.63 -25.50 9.31
C PHE A 20 -5.11 -25.75 9.00
N CYS A 21 -5.66 -25.11 7.96
CA CYS A 21 -7.08 -25.23 7.63
C CYS A 21 -7.37 -25.87 6.27
N GLY A 22 -6.35 -26.25 5.49
CA GLY A 22 -6.50 -26.82 4.15
C GLY A 22 -6.99 -25.84 3.07
N GLY A 23 -7.26 -24.58 3.43
CA GLY A 23 -7.76 -23.57 2.50
C GLY A 23 -6.78 -23.28 1.37
N GLN A 24 -7.27 -23.25 0.13
CA GLN A 24 -6.46 -22.92 -1.04
C GLN A 24 -5.94 -21.48 -0.94
N GLN A 25 -4.65 -21.30 -1.20
CA GLN A 25 -4.01 -20.00 -1.21
C GLN A 25 -3.96 -19.46 -2.65
N PRO A 26 -4.04 -18.13 -2.81
CA PRO A 26 -3.90 -17.48 -4.11
C PRO A 26 -2.54 -17.84 -4.74
N GLY A 27 -2.55 -18.13 -6.04
CA GLY A 27 -1.33 -18.46 -6.78
C GLY A 27 -0.35 -17.29 -6.87
N GLU A 28 0.92 -17.60 -7.15
CA GLU A 28 2.00 -16.60 -7.18
C GLU A 28 1.74 -15.46 -8.17
N GLN A 29 1.13 -15.73 -9.33
CA GLN A 29 0.82 -14.69 -10.31
C GLN A 29 -0.13 -13.63 -9.76
N LEU A 30 -1.17 -14.05 -9.02
CA LEU A 30 -2.12 -13.13 -8.40
C LEU A 30 -1.43 -12.33 -7.29
N ILE A 31 -0.63 -12.99 -6.46
CA ILE A 31 0.15 -12.30 -5.41
C ILE A 31 1.12 -11.28 -6.00
N ALA A 32 1.81 -11.61 -7.09
CA ALA A 32 2.71 -10.68 -7.78
C ALA A 32 1.95 -9.45 -8.30
N ARG A 33 0.79 -9.65 -8.93
CA ARG A 33 -0.07 -8.56 -9.39
C ARG A 33 -0.51 -7.65 -8.24
N LEU A 34 -0.99 -8.23 -7.15
CA LEU A 34 -1.45 -7.48 -5.98
C LEU A 34 -0.32 -6.67 -5.33
N ARG A 35 0.91 -7.20 -5.33
CA ARG A 35 2.09 -6.46 -4.83
C ARG A 35 2.39 -5.24 -5.70
N MET A 36 2.38 -5.40 -7.02
CA MET A 36 2.58 -4.28 -7.95
C MET A 36 1.49 -3.22 -7.79
N GLU A 37 0.23 -3.64 -7.65
CA GLU A 37 -0.90 -2.72 -7.45
C GLU A 37 -0.78 -1.96 -6.13
N ALA A 38 -0.45 -2.65 -5.03
CA ALA A 38 -0.24 -2.02 -3.73
C ALA A 38 0.91 -0.99 -3.77
N GLU A 39 1.97 -1.26 -4.52
CA GLU A 39 3.08 -0.32 -4.70
C GLU A 39 2.65 0.91 -5.52
N ALA A 40 1.92 0.70 -6.62
CA ALA A 40 1.39 1.80 -7.45
C ALA A 40 0.45 2.72 -6.64
N ILE A 41 -0.40 2.15 -5.77
CA ILE A 41 -1.27 2.91 -4.88
C ILE A 41 -0.44 3.75 -3.91
N ARG A 42 0.58 3.17 -3.28
CA ARG A 42 1.48 3.90 -2.36
C ARG A 42 2.17 5.06 -3.05
N PHE A 43 2.68 4.84 -4.26
CA PHE A 43 3.34 5.88 -5.05
C PHE A 43 2.38 7.03 -5.39
N ARG A 44 1.16 6.71 -5.83
CA ARG A 44 0.13 7.73 -6.12
C ARG A 44 -0.24 8.53 -4.87
N MET A 45 -0.41 7.87 -3.73
CA MET A 45 -0.71 8.56 -2.47
C MET A 45 0.43 9.48 -2.04
N GLN A 46 1.69 9.04 -2.21
CA GLN A 46 2.86 9.87 -1.92
C GLN A 46 2.90 11.12 -2.82
N GLN A 47 2.65 10.98 -4.13
CA GLN A 47 2.58 12.13 -5.04
C GLN A 47 1.49 13.12 -4.63
N MET A 48 0.28 12.64 -4.32
CA MET A 48 -0.81 13.50 -3.87
C MET A 48 -0.45 14.24 -2.57
N GLN A 49 0.19 13.54 -1.63
CA GLN A 49 0.64 14.16 -0.38
C GLN A 49 1.68 15.26 -0.63
N THR A 50 2.66 15.02 -1.50
CA THR A 50 3.66 16.04 -1.85
C THR A 50 3.05 17.25 -2.55
N GLN A 51 2.09 17.03 -3.46
CA GLN A 51 1.39 18.12 -4.14
C GLN A 51 0.58 18.98 -3.17
N GLN A 52 -0.14 18.35 -2.24
CA GLN A 52 -0.91 19.07 -1.22
C GLN A 52 0.00 19.87 -0.28
N MET A 53 1.13 19.29 0.15
CA MET A 53 2.10 19.97 1.02
C MET A 53 2.72 21.19 0.32
N GLN A 54 3.05 21.07 -0.97
CA GLN A 54 3.61 22.18 -1.72
C GLN A 54 2.62 23.35 -1.85
N GLN A 55 1.34 23.05 -2.09
CA GLN A 55 0.29 24.07 -2.15
C GLN A 55 0.07 24.76 -0.79
N ALA A 56 0.07 24.00 0.30
CA ALA A 56 -0.06 24.55 1.65
C ALA A 56 1.12 25.48 2.01
N ASN A 57 2.35 25.10 1.62
CA ASN A 57 3.54 25.91 1.86
C ASN A 57 3.49 27.24 1.07
N TYR A 58 3.10 27.20 -0.20
CA TYR A 58 2.95 28.40 -1.03
C TYR A 58 1.89 29.38 -0.49
N GLY A 59 0.76 28.87 0.00
CA GLY A 59 -0.30 29.69 0.61
C GLY A 59 0.14 30.38 1.91
N GLN A 60 0.90 29.68 2.76
CA GLN A 60 1.51 30.24 3.97
C GLN A 60 2.51 31.37 3.66
N GLN A 61 3.37 31.17 2.65
CA GLN A 61 4.37 32.16 2.28
C GLN A 61 3.75 33.46 1.73
N GLN A 62 2.66 33.37 0.95
CA GLN A 62 1.93 34.57 0.49
C GLN A 62 1.28 35.35 1.62
N ASN A 63 0.75 34.68 2.64
CA ASN A 63 0.10 35.35 3.77
C ASN A 63 1.12 36.10 4.65
N GLN A 64 2.33 35.56 4.79
CA GLN A 64 3.40 36.24 5.54
C GLN A 64 3.93 37.50 4.82
N GLY A 65 3.91 37.54 3.48
CA GLY A 65 4.35 38.71 2.70
C GLY A 65 3.35 39.88 2.66
N ARG A 66 2.10 39.67 3.11
CA ARG A 66 1.04 40.70 3.14
C ARG A 66 0.86 41.35 4.52
N ARG A 67 1.70 41.01 5.49
CA ARG A 67 1.60 41.47 6.88
C ARG A 67 2.50 42.70 7.11
N TRP A 68 2.23 43.79 6.38
CA TRP A 68 2.81 45.13 6.58
C TRP A 68 1.76 46.18 6.26
#